data_AF-A0A4U0XZI7-F1
#
_entry.id   AF-A0A4U0XZI7-F1
#
_cell.length_a   1.000
_cell.length_b   1.000
_cell.length_c   1.000
_cell.angle_alpha   90.00
_cell.angle_beta   90.00
_cell.angle_gamma   90.00
#
_symmetry.space_group_name_H-M   'P 1'
#
loop_
_entity.id
_entity.type
_entity.pdbx_description
1 polymer ?
#
loop_
_entity_poly.entity_id
_entity_poly.type
_entity_poly.pdbx_seq_one_letter_code
_entity_poly.pdbx_strand_id
1 'polypeptide(L)'
;MGSATDSSAHSGVPRRMKALQYSKPEDFAVVEIDVPSVGEEDVLVKIEACGVCGTDLHYHKGEFMAKYPLIPGHEALTIASKPGPKLNLAKRLNLADSFVAISDTDAKGDMDALRQANPHGFDLVIEATGAPSVLEQSIFYVRKGGTLVVYGVYDDAAKIAWPPMRIWTYEITILSSFCSTLKFPVVMEYIRTKKLDVRGIVTKTYRIEEWAECLEALEKQQFVKAAIVFD
;
A
#
# COMPACT_ATOMS: atom_id res chain seq x y z
N MET A 1 -35.41 -29.19 19.04
CA MET A 1 -34.31 -29.93 19.69
C MET A 1 -33.29 -30.27 18.62
N GLY A 2 -32.05 -29.77 18.78
CA GLY A 2 -30.84 -30.14 18.02
C GLY A 2 -30.71 -29.51 16.62
N SER A 3 -29.61 -28.88 16.21
CA SER A 3 -28.29 -28.76 16.85
C SER A 3 -27.54 -27.57 16.26
N ALA A 4 -27.05 -26.68 17.14
CA ALA A 4 -25.88 -25.87 16.86
C ALA A 4 -24.63 -26.76 16.95
N THR A 5 -23.80 -26.75 15.92
CA THR A 5 -22.38 -27.21 15.93
C THR A 5 -21.69 -26.41 14.83
N ASP A 6 -21.05 -25.28 15.13
CA ASP A 6 -19.73 -25.06 15.74
C ASP A 6 -18.69 -24.66 14.68
N SER A 7 -18.16 -23.48 14.92
CA SER A 7 -17.05 -22.79 14.30
C SER A 7 -15.93 -23.69 13.77
N SER A 8 -15.59 -23.53 12.49
CA SER A 8 -14.22 -23.77 12.06
C SER A 8 -13.35 -22.64 12.64
N ALA A 9 -12.89 -22.81 13.88
CA ALA A 9 -11.84 -21.98 14.44
C ALA A 9 -10.62 -22.08 13.52
N HIS A 10 -10.36 -21.04 12.72
CA HIS A 10 -9.11 -20.88 12.01
C HIS A 10 -8.01 -20.83 13.07
N SER A 11 -7.17 -21.87 13.13
CA SER A 11 -6.19 -22.05 14.21
C SER A 11 -5.27 -20.83 14.30
N GLY A 12 -5.32 -20.13 15.44
CA GLY A 12 -4.52 -18.93 15.71
C GLY A 12 -5.26 -17.60 15.70
N VAL A 13 -6.55 -17.55 15.30
CA VAL A 13 -7.37 -16.34 15.38
C VAL A 13 -8.07 -16.26 16.75
N PRO A 14 -7.94 -15.18 17.53
CA PRO A 14 -8.61 -15.06 18.82
C PRO A 14 -10.13 -14.94 18.63
N ARG A 15 -10.92 -15.39 19.62
CA ARG A 15 -12.40 -15.23 19.59
C ARG A 15 -12.82 -13.76 19.68
N ARG A 16 -11.97 -12.91 20.25
CA ARG A 16 -12.26 -11.52 20.63
C ARG A 16 -11.15 -10.60 20.15
N MET A 17 -11.50 -9.38 19.76
CA MET A 17 -10.55 -8.33 19.39
C MET A 17 -10.92 -6.99 20.02
N LYS A 18 -9.91 -6.12 20.18
CA LYS A 18 -10.14 -4.72 20.55
C LYS A 18 -10.51 -3.91 19.31
N ALA A 19 -11.48 -3.02 19.45
CA ALA A 19 -11.86 -2.08 18.41
C ALA A 19 -12.15 -0.70 19.02
N LEU A 20 -11.80 0.36 18.31
CA LEU A 20 -12.30 1.71 18.59
C LEU A 20 -13.70 1.80 17.99
N GLN A 21 -14.74 1.84 18.81
CA GLN A 21 -16.12 1.88 18.34
C GLN A 21 -16.80 3.17 18.77
N TYR A 22 -17.45 3.83 17.82
CA TYR A 22 -18.42 4.88 18.08
C TYR A 22 -19.81 4.29 18.25
N SER A 23 -20.49 4.63 19.36
CA SER A 23 -21.88 4.24 19.61
C SER A 23 -22.87 5.26 19.02
N LYS A 24 -22.45 6.52 18.92
CA LYS A 24 -23.14 7.68 18.33
C LYS A 24 -22.09 8.80 18.12
N PRO A 25 -22.46 9.95 17.51
CA PRO A 25 -21.54 11.08 17.37
C PRO A 25 -20.89 11.46 18.70
N GLU A 26 -19.58 11.72 18.67
CA GLU A 26 -18.71 12.13 19.78
C GLU A 26 -18.58 11.11 20.93
N ASP A 27 -19.26 9.99 20.85
CA ASP A 27 -19.26 8.94 21.88
C ASP A 27 -18.53 7.70 21.36
N PHE A 28 -17.28 7.55 21.77
CA PHE A 28 -16.42 6.42 21.39
C PHE A 28 -15.77 5.75 22.60
N ALA A 29 -15.51 4.46 22.45
CA ALA A 29 -14.75 3.68 23.41
C ALA A 29 -13.88 2.63 22.72
N VAL A 30 -12.77 2.26 23.37
CA VAL A 30 -12.06 1.03 23.01
C VAL A 30 -12.82 -0.11 23.66
N VAL A 31 -13.52 -0.88 22.83
CA VAL A 31 -14.35 -2.02 23.24
C VAL A 31 -13.67 -3.33 22.88
N GLU A 32 -14.05 -4.40 23.55
CA GLU A 32 -13.73 -5.75 23.13
C GLU A 32 -14.96 -6.35 22.46
N ILE A 33 -14.82 -6.80 21.22
CA ILE A 33 -15.90 -7.37 20.39
C ILE A 33 -15.47 -8.72 19.83
N ASP A 34 -16.43 -9.47 19.32
CA ASP A 34 -16.13 -10.74 18.67
C ASP A 34 -15.40 -10.48 17.35
N VAL A 35 -14.41 -11.31 17.04
CA VAL A 35 -13.80 -11.30 15.71
C VAL A 35 -14.90 -11.68 14.71
N PRO A 36 -15.11 -10.89 13.64
CA PRO A 36 -16.23 -11.12 12.71
C PRO A 36 -16.13 -12.49 12.05
N SER A 37 -17.27 -13.16 11.90
CA SER A 37 -17.37 -14.37 11.08
C SER A 37 -17.24 -14.00 9.61
N VAL A 38 -16.40 -14.72 8.88
CA VAL A 38 -16.25 -14.59 7.43
C VAL A 38 -17.22 -15.52 6.71
N GLY A 39 -17.92 -15.01 5.71
CA GLY A 39 -18.66 -15.82 4.74
C GLY A 39 -17.73 -16.48 3.71
N GLU A 40 -18.31 -17.22 2.76
CA GLU A 40 -17.54 -17.93 1.71
C GLU A 40 -16.70 -17.00 0.82
N GLU A 41 -17.09 -15.73 0.70
CA GLU A 41 -16.44 -14.71 -0.14
C GLU A 41 -15.65 -13.67 0.68
N ASP A 42 -15.62 -13.80 2.01
CA ASP A 42 -14.95 -12.84 2.90
C ASP A 42 -13.54 -13.31 3.27
N VAL A 43 -12.63 -12.35 3.48
CA VAL A 43 -11.29 -12.62 4.04
C VAL A 43 -11.13 -11.89 5.36
N LEU A 44 -10.68 -12.62 6.38
CA LEU A 44 -10.37 -12.04 7.67
C LEU A 44 -8.95 -11.46 7.68
N VAL A 45 -8.82 -10.14 7.81
CA VAL A 45 -7.52 -9.46 7.85
C VAL A 45 -7.21 -9.03 9.28
N LYS A 46 -6.02 -9.41 9.77
CA LYS A 46 -5.48 -8.90 11.02
C LYS A 46 -4.84 -7.53 10.77
N ILE A 47 -5.45 -6.49 11.34
CA ILE A 47 -4.95 -5.11 11.24
C ILE A 47 -3.79 -4.92 12.23
N GLU A 48 -2.61 -4.54 11.74
CA GLU A 48 -1.44 -4.23 12.59
C GLU A 48 -1.26 -2.73 12.84
N ALA A 49 -1.74 -1.88 11.92
CA ALA A 49 -1.82 -0.43 12.05
C ALA A 49 -2.95 0.12 11.16
N CYS A 50 -3.37 1.37 11.39
CA CYS A 50 -4.26 2.10 10.49
C CYS A 50 -4.03 3.61 10.67
N GLY A 51 -4.06 4.38 9.58
CA GLY A 51 -4.00 5.84 9.61
C GLY A 51 -5.30 6.47 10.13
N VAL A 52 -5.23 7.75 10.50
CA VAL A 52 -6.41 8.55 10.90
C VAL A 52 -6.55 9.69 9.90
N CYS A 53 -7.68 9.68 9.18
CA CYS A 53 -8.01 10.65 8.15
C CYS A 53 -8.80 11.83 8.73
N GLY A 54 -8.86 12.94 7.99
CA GLY A 54 -9.80 14.04 8.27
C GLY A 54 -11.27 13.58 8.25
N THR A 55 -11.60 12.56 7.45
CA THR A 55 -12.94 11.94 7.44
C THR A 55 -13.29 11.28 8.78
N ASP A 56 -12.31 10.78 9.54
CA ASP A 56 -12.59 10.25 10.87
C ASP A 56 -13.07 11.34 11.85
N LEU A 57 -12.70 12.61 11.61
CA LEU A 57 -13.28 13.75 12.33
C LEU A 57 -14.73 14.03 11.92
N HIS A 58 -15.08 13.81 10.66
CA HIS A 58 -16.47 13.90 10.20
C HIS A 58 -17.32 12.76 10.78
N TYR A 59 -16.79 11.54 10.84
CA TYR A 59 -17.41 10.42 11.57
C TYR A 59 -17.53 10.69 13.07
N HIS A 60 -16.53 11.33 13.68
CA HIS A 60 -16.60 11.74 15.08
C HIS A 60 -17.78 12.70 15.31
N LYS A 61 -18.07 13.60 14.36
CA LYS A 61 -19.16 14.59 14.45
C LYS A 61 -20.53 14.09 14.01
N GLY A 62 -20.68 12.85 13.54
CA GLY A 62 -21.96 12.37 12.98
C GLY A 62 -22.27 12.82 11.57
N GLU A 63 -21.27 13.33 10.86
CA GLU A 63 -21.39 13.78 9.48
C GLU A 63 -21.09 12.64 8.51
N PHE A 64 -21.09 12.92 7.20
CA PHE A 64 -20.61 11.97 6.16
C PHE A 64 -21.29 10.59 6.19
N MET A 65 -22.64 10.56 6.26
CA MET A 65 -23.45 9.33 6.19
C MET A 65 -23.10 8.26 7.26
N ALA A 66 -22.52 8.67 8.40
CA ALA A 66 -22.18 7.76 9.49
C ALA A 66 -23.40 6.99 10.02
N LYS A 67 -23.29 5.67 10.08
CA LYS A 67 -24.26 4.78 10.74
C LYS A 67 -23.58 4.10 11.91
N TYR A 68 -24.13 4.26 13.11
CA TYR A 68 -23.57 3.71 14.34
C TYR A 68 -24.29 2.40 14.74
N PRO A 69 -23.60 1.44 15.38
CA PRO A 69 -22.20 1.50 15.82
C PRO A 69 -21.20 1.42 14.65
N LEU A 70 -20.11 2.20 14.74
CA LEU A 70 -19.11 2.37 13.67
C LEU A 70 -17.69 2.12 14.21
N ILE A 71 -16.88 1.35 13.49
CA ILE A 71 -15.44 1.25 13.71
C ILE A 71 -14.75 2.03 12.58
N PRO A 72 -14.00 3.12 12.88
CA PRO A 72 -13.33 3.93 11.87
C PRO A 72 -12.02 3.30 11.40
N GLY A 73 -11.41 3.89 10.37
CA GLY A 73 -10.21 3.37 9.70
C GLY A 73 -10.51 2.98 8.26
N HIS A 74 -9.99 3.77 7.32
CA HIS A 74 -10.24 3.63 5.88
C HIS A 74 -9.00 3.95 5.03
N GLU A 75 -7.82 3.98 5.65
CA GLU A 75 -6.55 4.22 4.99
C GLU A 75 -5.75 2.91 5.03
N ALA A 76 -5.88 2.10 3.98
CA ALA A 76 -5.11 0.88 3.79
C ALA A 76 -4.10 1.07 2.64
N LEU A 77 -2.84 0.76 2.90
CA LEU A 77 -1.77 0.78 1.92
C LEU A 77 -1.40 -0.65 1.49
N THR A 78 -1.35 -0.86 0.19
CA THR A 78 -0.88 -2.10 -0.44
C THR A 78 0.40 -1.82 -1.22
N ILE A 79 1.47 -2.56 -0.92
CA ILE A 79 2.69 -2.55 -1.74
C ILE A 79 2.73 -3.80 -2.61
N ALA A 80 2.55 -3.62 -3.91
CA ALA A 80 2.78 -4.65 -4.91
C ALA A 80 4.16 -4.46 -5.57
N SER A 81 5.03 -5.46 -5.49
CA SER A 81 6.38 -5.40 -6.05
C SER A 81 6.91 -6.78 -6.36
N LYS A 82 7.91 -6.86 -7.24
CA LYS A 82 8.71 -8.06 -7.39
C LYS A 82 9.31 -8.51 -6.05
N PRO A 83 9.41 -9.83 -5.79
CA PRO A 83 10.23 -10.36 -4.71
C PRO A 83 11.65 -9.82 -4.79
N GLY A 84 12.25 -9.50 -3.65
CA GLY A 84 13.64 -9.05 -3.61
C GLY A 84 13.96 -8.11 -2.45
N PRO A 85 15.17 -7.53 -2.45
CA PRO A 85 15.67 -6.71 -1.35
C PRO A 85 14.73 -5.56 -0.95
N LYS A 86 14.11 -4.90 -1.94
CA LYS A 86 13.20 -3.76 -1.73
C LYS A 86 11.90 -4.18 -1.02
N LEU A 87 11.22 -5.22 -1.51
CA LEU A 87 10.01 -5.73 -0.87
C LEU A 87 10.29 -6.28 0.53
N ASN A 88 11.43 -6.95 0.71
CA ASN A 88 11.86 -7.46 2.02
C ASN A 88 12.14 -6.33 3.02
N LEU A 89 12.76 -5.24 2.58
CA LEU A 89 12.95 -4.06 3.43
C LEU A 89 11.62 -3.41 3.79
N ALA A 90 10.71 -3.24 2.82
CA ALA A 90 9.39 -2.66 3.06
C ALA A 90 8.59 -3.46 4.11
N LYS A 91 8.65 -4.80 4.05
CA LYS A 91 8.08 -5.68 5.08
C LYS A 91 8.74 -5.50 6.44
N ARG A 92 10.08 -5.48 6.51
CA ARG A 92 10.81 -5.27 7.79
C ARG A 92 10.50 -3.93 8.44
N LEU A 93 10.31 -2.89 7.63
CA LEU A 93 9.96 -1.55 8.09
C LEU A 93 8.46 -1.37 8.32
N ASN A 94 7.65 -2.41 8.07
CA ASN A 94 6.20 -2.40 8.19
C ASN A 94 5.56 -1.20 7.49
N LEU A 95 5.95 -0.94 6.24
CA LEU A 95 5.55 0.27 5.51
C LEU A 95 4.11 0.27 5.00
N ALA A 96 3.43 -0.88 5.01
CA ALA A 96 2.12 -1.06 4.39
C ALA A 96 1.31 -2.14 5.13
N ASP A 97 -0.02 -2.07 5.03
CA ASP A 97 -0.94 -3.01 5.65
C ASP A 97 -0.97 -4.34 4.91
N SER A 98 -0.72 -4.32 3.60
CA SER A 98 -0.58 -5.54 2.81
C SER A 98 0.57 -5.47 1.81
N PHE A 99 1.14 -6.64 1.52
CA PHE A 99 2.26 -6.81 0.61
C PHE A 99 1.95 -7.90 -0.40
N VAL A 100 1.95 -7.55 -1.68
CA VAL A 100 1.72 -8.49 -2.78
C VAL A 100 3.02 -8.68 -3.54
N ALA A 101 3.48 -9.93 -3.60
CA ALA A 101 4.64 -10.31 -4.37
C ALA A 101 4.21 -10.57 -5.82
N ILE A 102 4.77 -9.82 -6.77
CA ILE A 102 4.54 -10.00 -8.20
C ILE A 102 5.69 -10.84 -8.77
N SER A 103 5.44 -12.12 -8.98
CA SER A 103 6.43 -13.08 -9.44
C SER A 103 6.93 -12.76 -10.85
N ASP A 104 8.18 -13.11 -11.15
CA ASP A 104 8.70 -13.03 -12.52
C ASP A 104 8.12 -14.11 -13.44
N THR A 105 7.58 -15.19 -12.86
CA THR A 105 7.03 -16.35 -13.60
C THR A 105 5.59 -16.15 -14.02
N ASP A 106 4.78 -15.43 -13.25
CA ASP A 106 3.38 -15.16 -13.55
C ASP A 106 2.92 -13.79 -13.04
N ALA A 107 3.64 -12.74 -13.45
CA ALA A 107 3.31 -11.38 -13.07
C ALA A 107 1.87 -11.00 -13.44
N LYS A 108 1.34 -11.55 -14.54
CA LYS A 108 -0.03 -11.28 -14.97
C LYS A 108 -1.03 -11.91 -14.00
N GLY A 109 -0.87 -13.18 -13.65
CA GLY A 109 -1.74 -13.86 -12.68
C GLY A 109 -1.74 -13.17 -11.31
N ASP A 110 -0.56 -12.76 -10.82
CA ASP A 110 -0.44 -12.06 -9.54
C ASP A 110 -1.15 -10.69 -9.55
N MET A 111 -1.02 -9.97 -10.65
CA MET A 111 -1.69 -8.67 -10.87
C MET A 111 -3.21 -8.86 -11.01
N ASP A 112 -3.66 -9.88 -11.77
CA ASP A 112 -5.09 -10.21 -11.90
C ASP A 112 -5.70 -10.62 -10.55
N ALA A 113 -4.99 -11.38 -9.72
CA ALA A 113 -5.41 -11.73 -8.37
C ALA A 113 -5.52 -10.50 -7.46
N LEU A 114 -4.53 -9.58 -7.51
CA LEU A 114 -4.60 -8.30 -6.81
C LEU A 114 -5.84 -7.50 -7.21
N ARG A 115 -6.18 -7.49 -8.51
CA ARG A 115 -7.37 -6.81 -9.02
C ARG A 115 -8.66 -7.47 -8.54
N GLN A 116 -8.72 -8.81 -8.55
CA GLN A 116 -9.89 -9.56 -8.07
C GLN A 116 -10.13 -9.32 -6.58
N ALA A 117 -9.08 -9.27 -5.77
CA ALA A 117 -9.16 -8.95 -4.35
C ALA A 117 -9.58 -7.49 -4.09
N ASN A 118 -9.48 -6.61 -5.08
CA ASN A 118 -9.81 -5.18 -4.98
C ASN A 118 -10.74 -4.76 -6.13
N PRO A 119 -11.99 -5.29 -6.19
CA PRO A 119 -12.87 -5.14 -7.34
C PRO A 119 -13.28 -3.68 -7.62
N HIS A 120 -13.26 -2.84 -6.58
CA HIS A 120 -13.54 -1.41 -6.70
C HIS A 120 -12.30 -0.58 -7.09
N GLY A 121 -11.10 -1.14 -7.02
CA GLY A 121 -9.83 -0.44 -7.18
C GLY A 121 -9.43 0.38 -5.95
N PHE A 122 -8.31 1.09 -6.07
CA PHE A 122 -7.70 1.95 -5.06
C PHE A 122 -8.04 3.42 -5.32
N ASP A 123 -8.20 4.19 -4.24
CA ASP A 123 -8.32 5.65 -4.26
C ASP A 123 -7.15 6.32 -4.99
N LEU A 124 -5.94 5.80 -4.73
CA LEU A 124 -4.67 6.30 -5.23
C LEU A 124 -3.81 5.11 -5.67
N VAL A 125 -3.33 5.15 -6.91
CA VAL A 125 -2.35 4.19 -7.43
C VAL A 125 -1.08 4.95 -7.76
N ILE A 126 0.06 4.53 -7.20
CA ILE A 126 1.38 5.12 -7.49
C ILE A 126 2.21 4.10 -8.28
N GLU A 127 2.45 4.40 -9.55
CA GLU A 127 3.35 3.61 -10.40
C GLU A 127 4.79 4.09 -10.17
N ALA A 128 5.64 3.26 -9.59
CA ALA A 128 7.03 3.60 -9.22
C ALA A 128 8.07 2.60 -9.77
N THR A 129 7.69 1.74 -10.72
CA THR A 129 8.57 0.75 -11.34
C THR A 129 9.34 1.31 -12.53
N GLY A 130 8.76 2.28 -13.26
CA GLY A 130 9.33 2.76 -14.53
C GLY A 130 9.16 1.78 -15.69
N ALA A 131 8.34 0.72 -15.52
CA ALA A 131 8.04 -0.24 -16.58
C ALA A 131 6.77 0.19 -17.35
N PRO A 132 6.83 0.40 -18.69
CA PRO A 132 5.68 0.82 -19.48
C PRO A 132 4.47 -0.13 -19.35
N SER A 133 4.71 -1.43 -19.31
CA SER A 133 3.67 -2.45 -19.15
C SER A 133 2.93 -2.35 -17.81
N VAL A 134 3.63 -1.98 -16.73
CA VAL A 134 3.02 -1.78 -15.41
C VAL A 134 2.22 -0.49 -15.40
N LEU A 135 2.72 0.58 -16.02
CA LEU A 135 1.99 1.84 -16.16
C LEU A 135 0.69 1.69 -16.97
N GLU A 136 0.73 0.95 -18.08
CA GLU A 136 -0.46 0.65 -18.88
C GLU A 136 -1.54 -0.06 -18.06
N GLN A 137 -1.14 -1.00 -17.20
CA GLN A 137 -2.08 -1.74 -16.35
C GLN A 137 -2.58 -0.92 -15.15
N SER A 138 -1.77 0.01 -14.63
CA SER A 138 -2.03 0.74 -13.39
C SER A 138 -3.38 1.48 -13.39
N ILE A 139 -3.82 2.00 -14.54
CA ILE A 139 -5.11 2.71 -14.66
C ILE A 139 -6.34 1.84 -14.32
N PHE A 140 -6.22 0.51 -14.45
CA PHE A 140 -7.31 -0.41 -14.15
C PHE A 140 -7.44 -0.74 -12.66
N TYR A 141 -6.42 -0.41 -11.87
CA TYR A 141 -6.43 -0.50 -10.41
C TYR A 141 -6.99 0.76 -9.77
N VAL A 142 -7.19 1.85 -10.52
CA VAL A 142 -7.76 3.09 -9.99
C VAL A 142 -9.28 2.97 -9.92
N ARG A 143 -9.85 3.29 -8.75
CA ARG A 143 -11.30 3.35 -8.58
C ARG A 143 -11.93 4.53 -9.32
N LYS A 144 -13.25 4.54 -9.43
CA LYS A 144 -13.97 5.70 -9.96
C LYS A 144 -13.74 6.94 -9.07
N GLY A 145 -13.38 8.05 -9.69
CA GLY A 145 -12.95 9.30 -9.05
C GLY A 145 -11.54 9.26 -8.45
N GLY A 146 -10.79 8.19 -8.67
CA GLY A 146 -9.46 7.99 -8.08
C GLY A 146 -8.33 8.69 -8.86
N THR A 147 -7.12 8.57 -8.33
CA THR A 147 -5.91 9.18 -8.93
C THR A 147 -4.85 8.14 -9.28
N LEU A 148 -4.29 8.26 -10.48
CA LEU A 148 -3.06 7.59 -10.89
C LEU A 148 -1.89 8.58 -10.81
N VAL A 149 -0.87 8.24 -10.01
CA VAL A 149 0.40 8.99 -9.95
C VAL A 149 1.46 8.25 -10.75
N VAL A 150 1.95 8.93 -11.79
CA VAL A 150 3.09 8.50 -12.60
C VAL A 150 4.36 9.01 -11.92
N TYR A 151 4.98 8.15 -11.11
CA TYR A 151 6.21 8.46 -10.36
C TYR A 151 7.45 7.80 -10.96
N GLY A 152 7.28 6.68 -11.68
CA GLY A 152 8.35 5.98 -12.38
C GLY A 152 9.09 6.86 -13.40
N VAL A 153 10.34 6.49 -13.69
CA VAL A 153 11.15 7.09 -14.75
C VAL A 153 11.13 6.14 -15.93
N TYR A 154 10.84 6.65 -17.12
CA TYR A 154 10.74 5.87 -18.35
C TYR A 154 11.73 6.36 -19.39
N ASP A 155 12.02 5.51 -20.37
CA ASP A 155 12.74 5.90 -21.58
C ASP A 155 11.91 6.92 -22.40
N ASP A 156 12.56 7.93 -22.98
CA ASP A 156 11.88 8.99 -23.75
C ASP A 156 11.09 8.46 -24.95
N ALA A 157 11.56 7.35 -25.55
CA ALA A 157 10.88 6.70 -26.65
C ALA A 157 9.70 5.84 -26.19
N ALA A 158 9.59 5.51 -24.90
CA ALA A 158 8.49 4.70 -24.38
C ALA A 158 7.13 5.35 -24.70
N LYS A 159 6.18 4.50 -25.07
CA LYS A 159 4.79 4.88 -25.31
C LYS A 159 3.91 3.88 -24.59
N ILE A 160 2.80 4.38 -24.08
CA ILE A 160 1.77 3.60 -23.41
C ILE A 160 0.41 3.92 -24.02
N ALA A 161 -0.50 2.97 -24.00
CA ALA A 161 -1.86 3.11 -24.49
C ALA A 161 -2.87 2.94 -23.35
N TRP A 162 -3.69 3.97 -23.12
CA TRP A 162 -4.82 3.89 -22.21
C TRP A 162 -6.14 4.09 -22.96
N PRO A 163 -7.20 3.33 -22.61
CA PRO A 163 -8.52 3.54 -23.21
C PRO A 163 -9.10 4.90 -22.76
N PRO A 164 -9.41 5.83 -23.68
CA PRO A 164 -9.99 7.13 -23.29
C PRO A 164 -11.32 6.99 -22.54
N MET A 165 -12.12 5.99 -22.91
CA MET A 165 -13.37 5.68 -22.21
C MET A 165 -13.15 5.28 -20.75
N ARG A 166 -12.04 4.59 -20.42
CA ARG A 166 -11.71 4.25 -19.02
C ARG A 166 -11.46 5.52 -18.22
N ILE A 167 -10.66 6.45 -18.76
CA ILE A 167 -10.35 7.73 -18.11
C ILE A 167 -11.65 8.52 -17.87
N TRP A 168 -12.48 8.65 -18.90
CA TRP A 168 -13.71 9.45 -18.84
C TRP A 168 -14.77 8.85 -17.92
N THR A 169 -15.11 7.56 -18.08
CA THR A 169 -16.19 6.92 -17.27
C THR A 169 -15.83 6.77 -15.79
N TYR A 170 -14.54 6.59 -15.48
CA TYR A 170 -14.05 6.49 -14.12
C TYR A 170 -13.60 7.84 -13.56
N GLU A 171 -13.68 8.93 -14.32
CA GLU A 171 -13.27 10.28 -13.88
C GLU A 171 -11.87 10.27 -13.22
N ILE A 172 -10.93 9.57 -13.86
CA ILE A 172 -9.58 9.35 -13.29
C ILE A 172 -8.75 10.62 -13.43
N THR A 173 -8.16 11.05 -12.31
CA THR A 173 -7.10 12.06 -12.33
C THR A 173 -5.75 11.40 -12.61
N ILE A 174 -5.00 11.90 -13.58
CA ILE A 174 -3.65 11.43 -13.88
C ILE A 174 -2.68 12.54 -13.51
N LEU A 175 -1.79 12.25 -12.57
CA LEU A 175 -0.82 13.21 -12.03
C LEU A 175 0.59 12.68 -12.24
N SER A 176 1.51 13.52 -12.69
CA SER A 176 2.93 13.19 -12.74
C SER A 176 3.66 13.76 -11.52
N SER A 177 4.75 13.13 -11.12
CA SER A 177 5.59 13.62 -10.02
C SER A 177 7.07 13.48 -10.37
N PHE A 178 7.71 14.62 -10.67
CA PHE A 178 9.15 14.70 -10.86
C PHE A 178 9.81 15.25 -9.60
N CYS A 179 10.52 14.37 -8.87
CA CYS A 179 11.13 14.68 -7.58
C CYS A 179 10.12 15.15 -6.51
N SER A 180 10.60 15.36 -5.29
CA SER A 180 9.83 15.91 -4.16
C SER A 180 10.30 17.34 -3.86
N THR A 181 9.99 18.28 -4.76
CA THR A 181 10.45 19.68 -4.68
C THR A 181 10.03 20.32 -3.36
N LEU A 182 10.98 21.00 -2.70
CA LEU A 182 10.80 21.67 -1.40
C LEU A 182 10.37 20.74 -0.23
N LYS A 183 10.53 19.42 -0.35
CA LYS A 183 10.18 18.48 0.74
C LYS A 183 11.31 18.19 1.73
N PHE A 184 12.54 18.62 1.45
CA PHE A 184 13.69 18.33 2.30
C PHE A 184 13.47 18.71 3.79
N PRO A 185 12.94 19.91 4.13
CA PRO A 185 12.66 20.25 5.52
C PRO A 185 11.64 19.31 6.19
N VAL A 186 10.59 18.91 5.48
CA VAL A 186 9.56 18.00 5.98
C VAL A 186 10.12 16.59 6.20
N VAL A 187 10.91 16.09 5.27
CA VAL A 187 11.56 14.77 5.38
C VAL A 187 12.52 14.75 6.56
N MET A 188 13.34 15.79 6.73
CA MET A 188 14.24 15.92 7.87
C MET A 188 13.48 15.94 9.20
N GLU A 189 12.33 16.62 9.25
CA GLU A 189 11.47 16.63 10.43
C GLU A 189 10.88 15.24 10.72
N TYR A 190 10.49 14.49 9.69
CA TYR A 190 9.96 13.12 9.86
C TYR A 190 11.03 12.16 10.38
N ILE A 191 12.26 12.29 9.90
CA ILE A 191 13.41 11.52 10.41
C ILE A 191 13.69 11.91 11.87
N ARG A 192 13.78 13.21 12.17
CA ARG A 192 14.06 13.73 13.52
C ARG A 192 13.01 13.30 14.55
N THR A 193 11.74 13.31 14.15
CA THR A 193 10.60 12.88 15.00
C THR A 193 10.34 11.38 14.96
N LYS A 194 11.20 10.60 14.28
CA LYS A 194 11.10 9.14 14.12
C LYS A 194 9.78 8.67 13.48
N LYS A 195 9.10 9.56 12.75
CA LYS A 195 7.95 9.22 11.90
C LYS A 195 8.38 8.49 10.63
N LEU A 196 9.63 8.65 10.22
CA LEU A 196 10.24 7.94 9.09
C LEU A 196 11.56 7.32 9.52
N ASP A 197 11.62 5.99 9.56
CA ASP A 197 12.88 5.27 9.77
C ASP A 197 13.57 5.00 8.42
N VAL A 198 14.72 5.64 8.21
CA VAL A 198 15.53 5.49 6.99
C VAL A 198 16.68 4.50 7.16
N ARG A 199 16.85 3.90 8.35
CA ARG A 199 17.92 2.95 8.61
C ARG A 199 17.71 1.67 7.79
N GLY A 200 18.81 1.14 7.26
CA GLY A 200 18.76 -0.05 6.41
C GLY A 200 18.30 0.18 4.98
N ILE A 201 18.04 1.44 4.56
CA ILE A 201 17.84 1.77 3.14
C ILE A 201 19.15 1.57 2.36
N VAL A 202 20.26 2.08 2.88
CA VAL A 202 21.60 1.77 2.34
C VAL A 202 21.97 0.37 2.80
N THR A 203 21.95 -0.58 1.87
CA THR A 203 22.20 -2.01 2.16
C THR A 203 23.58 -2.48 1.68
N LYS A 204 24.28 -1.67 0.87
CA LYS A 204 25.65 -1.94 0.43
C LYS A 204 26.44 -0.64 0.32
N THR A 205 27.73 -0.70 0.61
CA THR A 205 28.68 0.40 0.40
C THR A 205 29.78 -0.07 -0.53
N TYR A 206 30.27 0.85 -1.35
CA TYR A 206 31.39 0.64 -2.26
C TYR A 206 32.36 1.81 -2.13
N ARG A 207 33.63 1.58 -2.42
CA ARG A 207 34.60 2.67 -2.64
C ARG A 207 34.47 3.21 -4.06
N ILE A 208 35.07 4.37 -4.31
CA ILE A 208 35.00 5.01 -5.63
C ILE A 208 35.63 4.13 -6.74
N GLU A 209 36.67 3.36 -6.43
CA GLU A 209 37.33 2.43 -7.36
C GLU A 209 36.44 1.25 -7.75
N GLU A 210 35.42 0.95 -6.94
CA GLU A 210 34.52 -0.19 -7.11
C GLU A 210 33.25 0.19 -7.90
N TRP A 211 33.25 1.37 -8.56
CA TRP A 211 32.10 1.89 -9.29
C TRP A 211 31.55 0.92 -10.34
N ALA A 212 32.41 0.25 -11.11
CA ALA A 212 31.97 -0.72 -12.11
C ALA A 212 31.23 -1.91 -11.48
N GLU A 213 31.74 -2.45 -10.37
CA GLU A 213 31.06 -3.51 -9.61
C GLU A 213 29.72 -3.02 -9.05
N CYS A 214 29.66 -1.77 -8.57
CA CYS A 214 28.44 -1.16 -8.09
C CYS A 214 27.37 -1.10 -9.19
N LEU A 215 27.73 -0.75 -10.43
CA LEU A 215 26.82 -0.72 -11.57
C LEU A 215 26.32 -2.11 -11.96
N GLU A 216 27.21 -3.11 -12.04
CA GLU A 216 26.80 -4.49 -12.34
C GLU A 216 25.83 -5.06 -11.28
N ALA A 217 26.08 -4.76 -10.01
CA ALA A 217 25.19 -5.16 -8.92
C ALA A 217 23.86 -4.41 -8.92
N LEU A 218 23.85 -3.15 -9.39
CA LEU A 218 22.64 -2.35 -9.58
C LEU A 218 21.75 -2.94 -10.67
N GLU A 219 22.32 -3.30 -11.82
CA GLU A 219 21.61 -3.96 -12.93
C GLU A 219 20.97 -5.27 -12.47
N LYS A 220 21.69 -6.05 -11.66
CA LYS A 220 21.21 -7.31 -11.08
C LYS A 220 20.28 -7.11 -9.86
N GLN A 221 19.94 -5.87 -9.50
CA GLN A 221 19.06 -5.50 -8.39
C GLN A 221 19.46 -6.13 -7.04
N GLN A 222 20.76 -6.25 -6.75
CA GLN A 222 21.27 -6.99 -5.58
C GLN A 222 21.15 -6.23 -4.25
N PHE A 223 20.82 -4.95 -4.29
CA PHE A 223 20.70 -4.09 -3.10
C PHE A 223 19.48 -3.15 -3.21
N VAL A 224 19.07 -2.58 -2.08
CA VAL A 224 18.02 -1.53 -2.06
C VAL A 224 18.61 -0.21 -2.52
N LYS A 225 19.69 0.22 -1.85
CA LYS A 225 20.49 1.40 -2.19
C LYS A 225 21.95 1.10 -1.89
N ALA A 226 22.82 1.50 -2.81
CA ALA A 226 24.26 1.57 -2.59
C ALA A 226 24.68 3.01 -2.27
N ALA A 227 25.72 3.16 -1.46
CA ALA A 227 26.41 4.42 -1.22
C ALA A 227 27.89 4.28 -1.57
N ILE A 228 28.45 5.30 -2.22
CA ILE A 228 29.90 5.43 -2.39
C ILE A 228 30.46 6.11 -1.14
N VAL A 229 31.45 5.45 -0.52
CA VAL A 229 32.23 5.99 0.59
C VAL A 229 33.60 6.42 0.07
N PHE A 230 34.15 7.48 0.65
CA PHE A 230 35.34 8.20 0.17
C PHE A 230 36.44 8.25 1.24
N ASP A 231 36.58 7.16 2.00
CA ASP A 231 37.62 6.99 3.03
C ASP A 231 38.99 7.59 2.66
#